data_AF-A0A8H4YC82-F1
#
_entry.id   AF-A0A8H4YC82-F1
#
_cell.length_a   1.000
_cell.length_b   1.000
_cell.length_c   1.000
_cell.angle_alpha   90.00
_cell.angle_beta   90.00
_cell.angle_gamma   90.00
#
_symmetry.space_group_name_H-M   'P 1'
#
loop_
_entity.id
_entity.type
_entity.pdbx_description
1 polymer ?
#
loop_
_entity_poly.entity_id
_entity_poly.type
_entity_poly.pdbx_seq_one_letter_code
_entity_poly.pdbx_strand_id
1 'polypeptide(L)'
;MVHRGYNYHGLRNPRGFGHGQRSKKKTCKRQYDTLSQSGSKLWVLKALIWLGLMIIVSLLIYILTYNIMAVSKSSEPTDISNLSFTLYKNSQFAKCVQGPPERAVNCTLLEADLDNARYPNLDWIGQPDHHHFMSGPDYQITNNAQDPRPSWCDLASCLAEWKVVPSTLRHSAFELTALSAWVRLLLFGLVGLWTIKKTLSPPKVCNRRNPIDWFVLIYQTTAFGFWWWAFGTLVSNPEAAEPISLVGWIQTWNLAISFRFHPWSCFFRPGSRTRNGIVTGLYISTSLQWIATIYALRLQDDRDSIQKYDCLYPGIASAPGQSTCKDEHLCTTTWLFQNPDFETEAKVLVENDLPAEVIDYLGEIIKRLDGYLKHQLVGVYLFGSASYGAYEPDLSDLDVQAVVEHPLQTSEKQDIINCLNQSSLPCPATKLEFVVYARDTINPASRHPRFELNLNTGPHQHDHISLDPANESSHWFLLDIAMGRKLGCCIYGLGTTDAFGAIPNRWILDAMADSLAWHQENELNSTNSVFNACRSWRYIATGDFSSKLDGARWAMQQQDCPAIVKHAVEARNTGVELPAFQVLELYDMIMAKTNTIVGKDRK
;
A
#
# COMPACT_ATOMS: atom_id res chain seq x y z
N MET A 1 56.97 -64.34 -13.08
CA MET A 1 55.59 -63.83 -12.91
C MET A 1 55.02 -63.49 -14.27
N VAL A 2 54.01 -64.29 -14.67
CA VAL A 2 52.85 -63.99 -15.54
C VAL A 2 53.15 -63.12 -16.78
N HIS A 3 53.50 -63.75 -17.91
CA HIS A 3 52.61 -64.22 -19.00
C HIS A 3 52.20 -63.11 -19.98
N ARG A 4 52.80 -63.12 -21.18
CA ARG A 4 52.28 -63.75 -22.44
C ARG A 4 51.28 -62.82 -23.13
N GLY A 5 51.37 -62.51 -24.41
CA GLY A 5 52.26 -62.89 -25.51
C GLY A 5 51.99 -61.94 -26.69
N TYR A 6 52.98 -61.67 -27.54
CA TYR A 6 53.15 -62.26 -28.88
C TYR A 6 51.97 -61.96 -29.83
N ASN A 7 52.13 -61.55 -31.10
CA ASN A 7 53.25 -61.08 -31.90
C ASN A 7 52.68 -60.76 -33.30
N TYR A 8 53.31 -59.82 -33.99
CA TYR A 8 53.59 -59.77 -35.44
C TYR A 8 52.52 -59.65 -36.55
N HIS A 9 52.94 -58.82 -37.53
CA HIS A 9 52.64 -58.80 -38.97
C HIS A 9 51.19 -58.45 -39.38
N GLY A 10 50.92 -57.66 -40.41
CA GLY A 10 51.72 -57.11 -41.48
C GLY A 10 50.79 -56.86 -42.67
N LEU A 11 51.05 -55.77 -43.40
CA LEU A 11 50.73 -55.56 -44.83
C LEU A 11 49.27 -55.28 -45.29
N ARG A 12 49.25 -54.28 -46.20
CA ARG A 12 48.35 -54.03 -47.35
C ARG A 12 47.12 -53.13 -47.18
N ASN A 13 47.27 -51.97 -47.81
CA ASN A 13 46.22 -51.17 -48.45
C ASN A 13 45.43 -52.03 -49.46
N PRO A 14 44.15 -51.71 -49.75
CA PRO A 14 43.91 -51.10 -51.06
C PRO A 14 42.83 -50.01 -51.09
N ARG A 15 42.97 -49.20 -52.13
CA ARG A 15 42.07 -48.15 -52.62
C ARG A 15 40.63 -48.64 -52.77
N GLY A 16 39.67 -47.77 -52.44
CA GLY A 16 38.27 -47.89 -52.84
C GLY A 16 37.65 -46.50 -53.01
N PHE A 17 37.46 -46.08 -54.26
CA PHE A 17 36.61 -44.97 -54.65
C PHE A 17 35.15 -45.28 -54.27
N GLY A 18 34.41 -44.30 -53.76
CA GLY A 18 32.99 -44.45 -53.48
C GLY A 18 32.33 -43.15 -53.02
N HIS A 19 31.68 -42.48 -53.95
CA HIS A 19 30.79 -41.33 -53.76
C HIS A 19 29.82 -41.48 -52.57
N GLY A 20 29.62 -40.38 -51.84
CA GLY A 20 28.45 -40.23 -50.98
C GLY A 20 28.72 -39.44 -49.71
N GLN A 21 28.99 -38.13 -49.81
CA GLN A 21 28.75 -37.22 -48.71
C GLN A 21 27.24 -37.19 -48.42
N ARG A 22 26.75 -38.20 -47.69
CA ARG A 22 25.52 -38.07 -46.91
C ARG A 22 25.76 -36.95 -45.92
N SER A 23 25.18 -35.79 -46.20
CA SER A 23 24.98 -34.69 -45.25
C SER A 23 24.68 -35.29 -43.88
N LYS A 24 25.66 -35.30 -42.96
CA LYS A 24 25.44 -35.68 -41.57
C LYS A 24 24.42 -34.70 -41.02
N LYS A 25 23.16 -35.15 -40.93
CA LYS A 25 22.06 -34.42 -40.30
C LYS A 25 22.57 -33.95 -38.95
N LYS A 26 22.79 -32.63 -38.80
CA LYS A 26 23.20 -32.03 -37.53
C LYS A 26 22.14 -32.43 -36.50
N THR A 27 22.54 -33.23 -35.52
CA THR A 27 21.73 -33.56 -34.36
C THR A 27 22.09 -32.55 -33.29
N CYS A 28 21.09 -31.94 -32.66
CA CYS A 28 21.35 -31.00 -31.58
C CYS A 28 21.96 -31.76 -30.39
N LYS A 29 23.14 -31.31 -29.92
CA LYS A 29 23.92 -31.95 -28.85
C LYS A 29 23.05 -32.01 -27.59
N ARG A 30 22.95 -33.18 -26.95
CA ARG A 30 22.37 -33.31 -25.60
C ARG A 30 23.07 -32.30 -24.69
N GLN A 31 22.30 -31.52 -23.92
CA GLN A 31 22.84 -30.69 -22.84
C GLN A 31 22.45 -31.17 -21.43
N TYR A 32 21.66 -32.24 -21.33
CA TYR A 32 21.48 -33.01 -20.08
C TYR A 32 22.05 -34.42 -20.27
N ASP A 33 23.37 -34.55 -20.21
CA ASP A 33 24.00 -35.83 -19.85
C ASP A 33 24.02 -36.02 -18.31
N THR A 34 23.42 -35.11 -17.54
CA THR A 34 23.42 -35.10 -16.07
C THR A 34 22.15 -35.64 -15.40
N LEU A 35 21.07 -35.89 -16.14
CA LEU A 35 19.94 -36.68 -15.61
C LEU A 35 20.18 -38.14 -15.97
N SER A 36 21.11 -38.79 -15.26
CA SER A 36 21.26 -40.26 -15.26
C SER A 36 20.09 -40.92 -14.51
N GLN A 37 18.86 -40.53 -14.83
CA GLN A 37 17.68 -41.16 -14.26
C GLN A 37 17.41 -42.47 -14.99
N SER A 38 17.06 -43.52 -14.25
CA SER A 38 16.64 -44.80 -14.82
C SER A 38 15.50 -44.59 -15.83
N GLY A 39 15.43 -45.43 -16.87
CA GLY A 39 14.41 -45.32 -17.92
C GLY A 39 12.97 -45.27 -17.37
N SER A 40 12.72 -45.92 -16.21
CA SER A 40 11.45 -45.87 -15.48
C SER A 40 11.11 -44.47 -14.93
N LYS A 41 12.05 -43.78 -14.28
CA LYS A 41 11.83 -42.44 -13.70
C LYS A 41 11.57 -41.38 -14.77
N LEU A 42 12.29 -41.45 -15.89
CA LEU A 42 12.07 -40.53 -17.03
C LEU A 42 10.70 -40.74 -17.68
N TRP A 43 10.21 -41.98 -17.73
CA TRP A 43 8.88 -42.28 -18.26
C TRP A 43 7.78 -41.73 -17.35
N VAL A 44 7.89 -41.92 -16.03
CA VAL A 44 6.95 -41.32 -15.05
C VAL A 44 6.92 -39.80 -15.18
N LEU A 45 8.09 -39.15 -15.26
CA LEU A 45 8.16 -37.70 -15.42
C LEU A 45 7.48 -37.21 -16.72
N LYS A 46 7.67 -37.93 -17.83
CA LYS A 46 7.00 -37.61 -19.11
C LYS A 46 5.49 -37.80 -19.02
N ALA A 47 5.02 -38.82 -18.32
CA ALA A 47 3.59 -39.06 -18.10
C ALA A 47 2.98 -37.94 -17.26
N LEU A 48 3.63 -37.53 -16.17
CA LEU A 48 3.19 -36.41 -15.32
C LEU A 48 3.10 -35.09 -16.09
N ILE A 49 4.10 -34.79 -16.93
CA ILE A 49 4.08 -33.57 -17.76
C ILE A 49 2.93 -33.59 -18.76
N TRP A 50 2.68 -34.74 -19.40
CA TRP A 50 1.53 -34.88 -20.32
C TRP A 50 0.20 -34.75 -19.60
N LEU A 51 0.05 -35.36 -18.42
CA LEU A 51 -1.14 -35.24 -17.58
C LEU A 51 -1.36 -33.76 -17.20
N GLY A 52 -0.32 -33.07 -16.74
CA GLY A 52 -0.38 -31.65 -16.41
C GLY A 52 -0.77 -30.78 -17.60
N LEU A 53 -0.21 -31.02 -18.80
CA LEU A 53 -0.61 -30.32 -20.02
C LEU A 53 -2.11 -30.53 -20.35
N MET A 54 -2.60 -31.76 -20.24
CA MET A 54 -4.01 -32.06 -20.49
C MET A 54 -4.92 -31.36 -19.48
N ILE A 55 -4.57 -31.38 -18.19
CA ILE A 55 -5.32 -30.68 -17.13
C ILE A 55 -5.38 -29.18 -17.41
N ILE A 56 -4.23 -28.53 -17.69
CA ILE A 56 -4.18 -27.10 -17.95
C ILE A 56 -5.01 -26.72 -19.19
N VAL A 57 -4.92 -27.49 -20.27
CA VAL A 57 -5.73 -27.25 -21.48
C VAL A 57 -7.22 -27.41 -21.19
N SER A 58 -7.62 -28.45 -20.45
CA SER A 58 -9.02 -28.64 -20.04
C SER A 58 -9.53 -27.48 -19.18
N LEU A 59 -8.73 -26.97 -18.24
CA LEU A 59 -9.09 -25.82 -17.42
C LEU A 59 -9.21 -24.54 -18.26
N LEU A 60 -8.30 -24.31 -19.21
CA LEU A 60 -8.40 -23.16 -20.13
C LEU A 60 -9.65 -23.23 -21.01
N ILE A 61 -10.00 -24.43 -21.51
CA ILE A 61 -11.24 -24.64 -22.27
C ILE A 61 -12.47 -24.39 -21.39
N TYR A 62 -12.46 -24.89 -20.16
CA TYR A 62 -13.54 -24.65 -19.19
C TYR A 62 -13.71 -23.15 -18.92
N ILE A 63 -12.63 -22.43 -18.64
CA ILE A 63 -12.66 -20.97 -18.41
C ILE A 63 -13.18 -20.23 -19.65
N LEU A 64 -12.71 -20.59 -20.85
CA LEU A 64 -13.19 -19.98 -22.08
C LEU A 64 -14.69 -20.22 -22.29
N THR A 65 -15.14 -21.46 -22.07
CA THR A 65 -16.55 -21.84 -22.19
C THR A 65 -17.40 -21.10 -21.16
N TYR A 66 -16.92 -21.01 -19.91
CA TYR A 66 -17.57 -20.23 -18.86
C TYR A 66 -17.70 -18.75 -19.25
N ASN A 67 -16.64 -18.13 -19.77
CA ASN A 67 -16.69 -16.73 -20.22
C ASN A 67 -17.68 -16.53 -21.37
N ILE A 68 -17.67 -17.40 -22.38
CA ILE A 68 -18.64 -17.35 -23.48
C ILE A 68 -20.07 -17.49 -22.94
N MET A 69 -20.29 -18.45 -22.03
CA MET A 69 -21.58 -18.65 -21.40
C MET A 69 -22.01 -17.44 -20.57
N ALA A 70 -21.12 -16.87 -19.76
CA ALA A 70 -21.38 -15.68 -18.95
C ALA A 70 -21.77 -14.48 -19.82
N VAL A 71 -21.01 -14.20 -20.88
CA VAL A 71 -21.30 -13.11 -21.83
C VAL A 71 -22.60 -13.38 -22.62
N SER A 72 -22.86 -14.63 -23.00
CA SER A 72 -24.05 -15.00 -23.77
C SER A 72 -25.34 -15.02 -22.93
N LYS A 73 -25.23 -15.28 -21.63
CA LYS A 73 -26.35 -15.33 -20.68
C LYS A 73 -26.55 -14.05 -19.88
N SER A 74 -25.57 -13.14 -19.86
CA SER A 74 -25.76 -11.82 -19.26
C SER A 74 -26.77 -11.05 -20.09
N SER A 75 -28.00 -10.95 -19.59
CA SER A 75 -29.13 -10.27 -20.21
C SER A 75 -29.13 -8.75 -20.01
N GLU A 76 -28.09 -8.19 -19.36
CA GLU A 76 -27.98 -6.76 -19.10
C GLU A 76 -26.87 -6.13 -19.96
N PRO A 77 -27.13 -4.98 -20.60
CA PRO A 77 -26.13 -4.30 -21.39
C PRO A 77 -24.98 -3.84 -20.49
N THR A 78 -23.79 -4.43 -20.68
CA THR A 78 -22.50 -4.02 -20.08
C THR A 78 -21.97 -2.70 -20.64
N ASP A 79 -22.87 -1.84 -21.12
CA ASP A 79 -22.50 -0.51 -21.57
C ASP A 79 -22.23 0.34 -20.32
N ILE A 80 -20.95 0.55 -20.05
CA ILE A 80 -20.44 1.33 -18.93
C ILE A 80 -20.97 2.77 -18.98
N SER A 81 -21.39 3.24 -20.15
CA SER A 81 -21.99 4.57 -20.35
C SER A 81 -23.49 4.64 -20.08
N ASN A 82 -24.16 3.50 -19.85
CA ASN A 82 -25.58 3.47 -19.52
C ASN A 82 -25.83 4.03 -18.11
N LEU A 83 -26.86 4.86 -17.97
CA LEU A 83 -27.29 5.43 -16.70
C LEU A 83 -27.47 4.36 -15.61
N SER A 84 -28.05 3.21 -15.93
CA SER A 84 -28.22 2.10 -14.97
C SER A 84 -26.87 1.61 -14.41
N PHE A 85 -25.85 1.51 -15.26
CA PHE A 85 -24.51 1.12 -14.84
C PHE A 85 -23.85 2.21 -14.00
N THR A 86 -24.02 3.48 -14.37
CA THR A 86 -23.46 4.61 -13.60
C THR A 86 -24.04 4.69 -12.19
N LEU A 87 -25.31 4.31 -12.01
CA LEU A 87 -26.00 4.31 -10.72
C LEU A 87 -25.76 3.04 -9.90
N TYR A 88 -25.81 1.87 -10.54
CA TYR A 88 -25.94 0.60 -9.81
C TYR A 88 -24.85 -0.43 -10.10
N LYS A 89 -23.96 -0.21 -11.08
CA LYS A 89 -22.82 -1.11 -11.39
C LYS A 89 -23.23 -2.58 -11.62
N ASN A 90 -24.40 -2.81 -12.24
CA ASN A 90 -25.00 -4.15 -12.41
C ASN A 90 -25.23 -4.90 -11.07
N SER A 91 -25.31 -4.17 -9.96
CA SER A 91 -25.77 -4.72 -8.69
C SER A 91 -27.29 -4.91 -8.70
N GLN A 92 -27.77 -5.73 -7.77
CA GLN A 92 -29.21 -5.95 -7.59
C GLN A 92 -29.88 -4.83 -6.78
N PHE A 93 -29.16 -3.75 -6.40
CA PHE A 93 -29.65 -2.73 -5.49
C PHE A 93 -30.98 -2.11 -5.95
N ALA A 94 -31.05 -1.64 -7.20
CA ALA A 94 -32.28 -1.05 -7.76
C ALA A 94 -33.49 -1.99 -7.68
N LYS A 95 -33.27 -3.29 -7.93
CA LYS A 95 -34.31 -4.31 -7.87
C LYS A 95 -34.71 -4.62 -6.43
N CYS A 96 -33.74 -4.71 -5.52
CA CYS A 96 -33.97 -5.02 -4.11
C CYS A 96 -34.75 -3.91 -3.41
N VAL A 97 -34.40 -2.64 -3.66
CA VAL A 97 -35.05 -1.47 -3.05
C VAL A 97 -36.50 -1.31 -3.51
N GLN A 98 -36.84 -1.76 -4.72
CA GLN A 98 -38.19 -1.68 -5.27
C GLN A 98 -39.11 -2.82 -4.81
N GLY A 99 -38.56 -3.90 -4.25
CA GLY A 99 -39.31 -5.05 -3.77
C GLY A 99 -39.55 -4.98 -2.26
N PRO A 100 -40.66 -5.54 -1.73
CA PRO A 100 -40.79 -5.73 -0.30
C PRO A 100 -39.68 -6.68 0.18
N PRO A 101 -39.02 -6.40 1.33
CA PRO A 101 -38.01 -7.30 1.86
C PRO A 101 -38.66 -8.65 2.19
N GLU A 102 -37.91 -9.73 2.00
CA GLU A 102 -38.38 -11.08 2.31
C GLU A 102 -38.54 -11.26 3.83
N ARG A 103 -37.81 -10.46 4.62
CA ARG A 103 -37.81 -10.48 6.08
C ARG A 103 -37.94 -9.07 6.68
N ALA A 104 -38.49 -8.98 7.89
CA ALA A 104 -38.47 -7.74 8.66
C ALA A 104 -37.06 -7.50 9.23
N VAL A 105 -36.41 -6.42 8.78
CA VAL A 105 -35.10 -5.94 9.25
C VAL A 105 -35.31 -4.71 10.12
N ASN A 106 -34.54 -4.59 11.21
CA ASN A 106 -34.51 -3.37 12.00
C ASN A 106 -33.58 -2.33 11.36
N CYS A 107 -34.13 -1.50 10.47
CA CYS A 107 -33.36 -0.48 9.76
C CYS A 107 -32.74 0.56 10.71
N THR A 108 -33.35 0.82 11.87
CA THR A 108 -32.80 1.77 12.85
C THR A 108 -31.51 1.24 13.49
N LEU A 109 -31.40 -0.07 13.73
CA LEU A 109 -30.14 -0.67 14.20
C LEU A 109 -29.07 -0.61 13.10
N LEU A 110 -29.45 -0.90 11.86
CA LEU A 110 -28.53 -0.81 10.72
C LEU A 110 -28.02 0.62 10.51
N GLU A 111 -28.90 1.63 10.59
CA GLU A 111 -28.54 3.05 10.52
C GLU A 111 -27.64 3.46 11.69
N ALA A 112 -27.96 3.05 12.92
CA ALA A 112 -27.14 3.33 14.09
C ALA A 112 -25.73 2.71 13.98
N ASP A 113 -25.61 1.52 13.38
CA ASP A 113 -24.32 0.87 13.13
C ASP A 113 -23.52 1.59 12.03
N LEU A 114 -24.19 2.07 10.97
CA LEU A 114 -23.55 2.89 9.92
C LEU A 114 -23.09 4.27 10.44
N ASP A 115 -23.82 4.85 11.39
CA ASP A 115 -23.48 6.12 12.05
C ASP A 115 -22.41 5.95 13.16
N ASN A 116 -22.13 4.72 13.59
CA ASN A 116 -21.15 4.47 14.64
C ASN A 116 -19.73 4.49 14.07
N ALA A 117 -19.08 5.65 14.16
CA ALA A 117 -17.69 5.89 13.74
C ALA A 117 -16.64 4.97 14.42
N ARG A 118 -17.06 4.10 15.36
CA ARG A 118 -16.13 3.29 16.14
C ARG A 118 -15.60 2.11 15.37
N TYR A 119 -16.38 1.30 14.68
CA TYR A 119 -15.91 0.21 13.79
C TYR A 119 -17.17 -0.28 13.08
N PRO A 120 -17.39 -0.04 11.79
CA PRO A 120 -18.17 -1.03 11.08
C PRO A 120 -17.25 -2.26 11.01
N ASN A 121 -17.51 -3.25 11.86
CA ASN A 121 -17.10 -4.64 11.58
C ASN A 121 -17.92 -5.14 10.37
N LEU A 122 -17.81 -4.40 9.26
CA LEU A 122 -18.29 -4.75 7.93
C LEU A 122 -17.24 -5.69 7.36
N ASP A 123 -17.27 -6.92 7.85
CA ASP A 123 -16.52 -8.02 7.26
C ASP A 123 -17.09 -8.23 5.85
N TRP A 124 -16.51 -7.62 4.81
CA TRP A 124 -17.00 -7.72 3.42
C TRP A 124 -15.92 -7.98 2.35
N ILE A 125 -16.10 -9.14 1.71
CA ILE A 125 -15.55 -9.77 0.47
C ILE A 125 -14.06 -10.11 0.39
N GLY A 126 -13.78 -11.42 0.46
CA GLY A 126 -12.60 -11.98 -0.19
C GLY A 126 -12.34 -13.49 -0.09
N GLN A 127 -13.17 -14.30 0.59
CA GLN A 127 -12.93 -15.75 0.68
C GLN A 127 -14.04 -16.63 0.08
N PRO A 128 -13.70 -17.75 -0.60
CA PRO A 128 -14.64 -18.55 -1.38
C PRO A 128 -15.70 -19.28 -0.55
N ASP A 129 -15.48 -19.43 0.76
CA ASP A 129 -16.33 -20.27 1.64
C ASP A 129 -17.14 -19.44 2.66
N HIS A 130 -17.08 -18.11 2.58
CA HIS A 130 -17.63 -17.20 3.56
C HIS A 130 -18.40 -16.05 2.90
N HIS A 131 -19.68 -16.33 2.60
CA HIS A 131 -20.68 -15.30 2.32
C HIS A 131 -20.97 -14.51 3.60
N HIS A 132 -20.21 -13.47 3.89
CA HIS A 132 -20.45 -12.60 5.05
C HIS A 132 -21.19 -11.34 4.65
N PHE A 133 -22.52 -11.41 4.54
CA PHE A 133 -23.40 -10.21 4.51
C PHE A 133 -23.62 -9.75 5.94
N MET A 134 -22.90 -8.72 6.40
CA MET A 134 -23.19 -8.00 7.65
C MET A 134 -23.52 -8.98 8.79
N SER A 135 -22.62 -9.93 9.05
CA SER A 135 -22.89 -11.02 10.00
C SER A 135 -21.63 -11.42 10.76
N GLY A 136 -21.15 -10.53 11.63
CA GLY A 136 -20.37 -10.97 12.77
C GLY A 136 -21.23 -11.84 13.70
N PRO A 137 -20.65 -12.78 14.46
CA PRO A 137 -21.39 -13.66 15.37
C PRO A 137 -22.22 -12.93 16.44
N ASP A 138 -21.96 -11.64 16.67
CA ASP A 138 -22.60 -10.83 17.71
C ASP A 138 -23.77 -9.96 17.19
N TYR A 139 -24.07 -9.93 15.89
CA TYR A 139 -25.07 -9.02 15.32
C TYR A 139 -26.41 -9.74 15.05
N GLN A 140 -27.39 -9.55 15.94
CA GLN A 140 -28.78 -9.91 15.70
C GLN A 140 -29.51 -8.77 14.99
N ILE A 141 -29.35 -8.66 13.66
CA ILE A 141 -30.04 -7.65 12.83
C ILE A 141 -31.50 -8.08 12.53
N THR A 142 -31.87 -9.32 12.88
CA THR A 142 -33.22 -9.87 12.71
C THR A 142 -33.97 -9.94 14.03
N ASN A 143 -35.30 -9.81 13.99
CA ASN A 143 -36.16 -9.94 15.17
C ASN A 143 -36.33 -11.39 15.67
N ASN A 144 -35.56 -12.35 15.14
CA ASN A 144 -35.76 -13.79 15.38
C ASN A 144 -34.42 -14.51 15.64
N ALA A 145 -34.22 -14.96 16.87
CA ALA A 145 -32.97 -15.56 17.35
C ALA A 145 -32.65 -16.93 16.71
N GLN A 146 -33.58 -17.55 15.97
CA GLN A 146 -33.38 -18.87 15.36
C GLN A 146 -32.88 -18.85 13.89
N ASP A 147 -32.84 -17.69 13.22
CA ASP A 147 -32.31 -17.58 11.84
C ASP A 147 -31.66 -16.19 11.61
N PRO A 148 -30.36 -16.04 11.91
CA PRO A 148 -29.77 -14.72 12.17
C PRO A 148 -29.32 -13.92 10.94
N ARG A 149 -29.51 -14.39 9.68
CA ARG A 149 -28.85 -13.78 8.51
C ARG A 149 -29.83 -13.14 7.50
N PRO A 150 -29.97 -11.80 7.46
CA PRO A 150 -30.75 -11.13 6.43
C PRO A 150 -30.09 -11.27 5.05
N SER A 151 -30.88 -11.29 3.97
CA SER A 151 -30.35 -11.26 2.60
C SER A 151 -29.88 -9.85 2.21
N TRP A 152 -29.12 -9.75 1.11
CA TRP A 152 -28.77 -8.44 0.54
C TRP A 152 -29.99 -7.56 0.25
N CYS A 153 -31.08 -8.14 -0.28
CA CYS A 153 -32.28 -7.35 -0.56
C CYS A 153 -33.00 -6.92 0.72
N ASP A 154 -32.96 -7.73 1.78
CA ASP A 154 -33.51 -7.37 3.09
C ASP A 154 -32.78 -6.13 3.65
N LEU A 155 -31.45 -6.08 3.56
CA LEU A 155 -30.64 -4.94 4.00
C LEU A 155 -30.78 -3.72 3.09
N ALA A 156 -30.73 -3.92 1.77
CA ALA A 156 -30.88 -2.85 0.80
C ALA A 156 -32.23 -2.14 0.93
N SER A 157 -33.28 -2.83 1.40
CA SER A 157 -34.59 -2.21 1.66
C SER A 157 -34.52 -1.07 2.69
N CYS A 158 -33.61 -1.14 3.65
CA CYS A 158 -33.38 -0.07 4.62
C CYS A 158 -32.73 1.17 4.01
N LEU A 159 -32.05 1.00 2.87
CA LEU A 159 -31.35 2.07 2.16
C LEU A 159 -32.21 2.67 1.03
N ALA A 160 -33.50 2.37 1.00
CA ALA A 160 -34.40 2.76 -0.09
C ALA A 160 -34.46 4.28 -0.32
N GLU A 161 -34.45 5.04 0.77
CA GLU A 161 -34.53 6.51 0.75
C GLU A 161 -33.17 7.19 0.59
N TRP A 162 -32.07 6.44 0.69
CA TRP A 162 -30.72 6.99 0.63
C TRP A 162 -30.35 7.42 -0.79
N LYS A 163 -29.66 8.57 -0.91
CA LYS A 163 -29.23 9.10 -2.20
C LYS A 163 -28.23 8.17 -2.89
N VAL A 164 -28.56 7.77 -4.10
CA VAL A 164 -27.63 7.08 -5.00
C VAL A 164 -26.75 8.12 -5.69
N VAL A 165 -25.43 8.04 -5.49
CA VAL A 165 -24.48 8.94 -6.14
C VAL A 165 -23.93 8.31 -7.42
N PRO A 166 -24.26 8.83 -8.62
CA PRO A 166 -23.78 8.27 -9.86
C PRO A 166 -22.26 8.47 -10.01
N SER A 167 -21.59 7.45 -10.55
CA SER A 167 -20.14 7.48 -10.71
C SER A 167 -19.66 6.74 -11.97
N THR A 168 -18.42 6.99 -12.38
CA THR A 168 -17.72 6.20 -13.42
C THR A 168 -16.51 5.49 -12.85
N LEU A 169 -16.15 4.36 -13.44
CA LEU A 169 -14.99 3.56 -13.02
C LEU A 169 -13.71 4.17 -13.55
N ARG A 170 -12.68 4.29 -12.70
CA ARG A 170 -11.31 4.50 -13.13
C ARG A 170 -10.66 3.18 -13.53
N HIS A 171 -9.60 3.24 -14.33
CA HIS A 171 -8.81 2.06 -14.67
C HIS A 171 -8.19 1.38 -13.43
N SER A 172 -7.91 2.15 -12.37
CA SER A 172 -7.43 1.67 -11.07
C SER A 172 -8.46 0.89 -10.25
N ALA A 173 -9.75 0.94 -10.63
CA ALA A 173 -10.81 0.12 -10.03
C ALA A 173 -10.75 -1.34 -10.48
N PHE A 174 -10.07 -1.64 -11.59
CA PHE A 174 -9.96 -2.99 -12.10
C PHE A 174 -8.75 -3.68 -11.50
N GLU A 175 -9.00 -4.59 -10.57
CA GLU A 175 -8.00 -5.58 -10.19
C GLU A 175 -7.86 -6.66 -11.27
N LEU A 176 -6.75 -7.42 -11.20
CA LEU A 176 -6.69 -8.70 -11.88
C LEU A 176 -7.79 -9.59 -11.30
N THR A 177 -8.91 -9.71 -12.01
CA THR A 177 -9.97 -10.65 -11.62
C THR A 177 -9.34 -12.02 -11.37
N ALA A 178 -9.83 -12.76 -10.37
CA ALA A 178 -9.32 -14.10 -10.08
C ALA A 178 -9.24 -14.95 -11.36
N LEU A 179 -10.24 -14.81 -12.24
CA LEU A 179 -10.27 -15.46 -13.54
C LEU A 179 -9.10 -15.04 -14.46
N SER A 180 -8.84 -13.74 -14.60
CA SER A 180 -7.71 -13.21 -15.39
C SER A 180 -6.37 -13.69 -14.82
N ALA A 181 -6.21 -13.66 -13.50
CA ALA A 181 -5.02 -14.16 -12.82
C ALA A 181 -4.81 -15.66 -13.08
N TRP A 182 -5.86 -16.47 -12.91
CA TRP A 182 -5.83 -17.91 -13.17
C TRP A 182 -5.53 -18.23 -14.63
N VAL A 183 -6.12 -17.51 -15.59
CA VAL A 183 -5.80 -17.69 -17.02
C VAL A 183 -4.33 -17.41 -17.29
N ARG A 184 -3.78 -16.31 -16.75
CA ARG A 184 -2.35 -15.98 -16.91
C ARG A 184 -1.46 -17.07 -16.30
N LEU A 185 -1.76 -17.55 -15.09
CA LEU A 185 -1.04 -18.64 -14.43
C LEU A 185 -1.11 -19.94 -15.23
N LEU A 186 -2.28 -20.31 -15.76
CA LEU A 186 -2.46 -21.50 -16.58
C LEU A 186 -1.68 -21.41 -17.90
N LEU A 187 -1.69 -20.25 -18.56
CA LEU A 187 -0.86 -20.00 -19.75
C LEU A 187 0.63 -20.08 -19.42
N PHE A 188 1.05 -19.60 -18.24
CA PHE A 188 2.42 -19.70 -17.78
C PHE A 188 2.84 -21.15 -17.52
N GLY A 189 1.99 -21.91 -16.85
CA GLY A 189 2.15 -23.35 -16.65
C GLY A 189 2.19 -24.13 -17.97
N LEU A 190 1.31 -23.80 -18.93
CA LEU A 190 1.26 -24.43 -20.25
C LEU A 190 2.60 -24.27 -20.99
N VAL A 191 3.12 -23.04 -21.06
CA VAL A 191 4.37 -22.73 -21.75
C VAL A 191 5.59 -23.28 -20.98
N GLY A 192 5.54 -23.29 -19.65
CA GLY A 192 6.52 -23.94 -18.78
C GLY A 192 6.63 -25.44 -19.03
N LEU A 193 5.52 -26.16 -18.90
CA LEU A 193 5.44 -27.60 -19.16
C LEU A 193 5.78 -27.95 -20.61
N TRP A 194 5.38 -27.11 -21.58
CA TRP A 194 5.80 -27.28 -22.98
C TRP A 194 7.32 -27.22 -23.13
N THR A 195 7.96 -26.25 -22.48
CA THR A 195 9.42 -26.10 -22.53
C THR A 195 10.12 -27.27 -21.84
N ILE A 196 9.66 -27.71 -20.66
CA ILE A 196 10.20 -28.89 -19.96
C ILE A 196 10.02 -30.17 -20.80
N LYS A 197 8.86 -30.37 -21.42
CA LYS A 197 8.64 -31.50 -22.35
C LYS A 197 9.66 -31.51 -23.49
N LYS A 198 10.02 -30.33 -24.00
CA LYS A 198 11.02 -30.18 -25.06
C LYS A 198 12.44 -30.45 -24.54
N THR A 199 12.78 -30.01 -23.34
CA THR A 199 14.10 -30.30 -22.74
C THR A 199 14.29 -31.80 -22.48
N LEU A 200 13.23 -32.53 -22.13
CA LEU A 200 13.24 -33.99 -21.90
C LEU A 200 13.10 -34.85 -23.16
N SER A 201 12.89 -34.23 -24.32
CA SER A 201 12.75 -34.94 -25.59
C SER A 201 14.12 -35.39 -26.12
N PRO A 202 14.22 -36.57 -26.76
CA PRO A 202 15.47 -37.03 -27.36
C PRO A 202 15.94 -36.05 -28.46
N PRO A 203 17.26 -36.01 -28.75
CA PRO A 203 17.83 -35.07 -29.71
C PRO A 203 17.15 -35.22 -31.07
N LYS A 204 16.51 -34.13 -31.52
CA LYS A 204 15.84 -34.06 -32.82
C LYS A 204 16.85 -33.67 -33.90
N VAL A 205 16.61 -34.14 -35.11
CA VAL A 205 17.28 -33.65 -36.32
C VAL A 205 16.86 -32.20 -36.53
N CYS A 206 17.83 -31.30 -36.70
CA CYS A 206 17.63 -29.84 -36.79
C CYS A 206 16.76 -29.33 -37.96
N ASN A 207 16.15 -30.23 -38.75
CA ASN A 207 15.40 -29.89 -39.97
C ASN A 207 13.87 -29.92 -39.78
N ARG A 208 13.36 -30.23 -38.58
CA ARG A 208 11.92 -30.22 -38.29
C ARG A 208 11.54 -28.97 -37.49
N ARG A 209 11.04 -27.94 -38.18
CA ARG A 209 10.40 -26.79 -37.53
C ARG A 209 8.96 -27.17 -37.17
N ASN A 210 8.57 -26.95 -35.92
CA ASN A 210 7.18 -27.11 -35.48
C ASN A 210 6.56 -25.70 -35.40
N PRO A 211 5.45 -25.41 -36.12
CA PRO A 211 4.77 -24.12 -36.05
C PRO A 211 4.43 -23.68 -34.61
N ILE A 212 4.11 -24.62 -33.72
CA ILE A 212 3.80 -24.33 -32.31
C ILE A 212 4.94 -23.61 -31.59
N ASP A 213 6.20 -23.92 -31.94
CA ASP A 213 7.36 -23.30 -31.28
C ASP A 213 7.43 -21.79 -31.61
N TRP A 214 6.97 -21.37 -32.79
CA TRP A 214 6.87 -19.95 -33.15
C TRP A 214 5.75 -19.24 -32.42
N PHE A 215 4.58 -19.87 -32.27
CA PHE A 215 3.48 -19.30 -31.48
C PHE A 215 3.89 -19.07 -30.02
N VAL A 216 4.61 -20.03 -29.42
CA VAL A 216 5.15 -19.88 -28.06
C VAL A 216 6.14 -18.71 -27.97
N LEU A 217 7.04 -18.56 -28.95
CA LEU A 217 7.99 -17.45 -28.98
C LEU A 217 7.28 -16.09 -29.11
N ILE A 218 6.31 -15.97 -30.02
CA ILE A 218 5.54 -14.74 -30.23
C ILE A 218 4.81 -14.36 -28.94
N TYR A 219 4.14 -15.32 -28.31
CA TYR A 219 3.46 -15.08 -27.04
C TYR A 219 4.43 -14.58 -25.96
N GLN A 220 5.58 -15.26 -25.77
CA GLN A 220 6.53 -14.89 -24.72
C GLN A 220 7.17 -13.50 -24.96
N THR A 221 7.51 -13.19 -26.21
CA THR A 221 8.08 -11.87 -26.57
C THR A 221 7.06 -10.74 -26.44
N THR A 222 5.81 -11.01 -26.79
CA THR A 222 4.70 -10.06 -26.64
C THR A 222 4.40 -9.81 -25.17
N ALA A 223 4.30 -10.87 -24.36
CA ALA A 223 4.13 -10.79 -22.92
C ALA A 223 5.25 -10.01 -22.23
N PHE A 224 6.51 -10.21 -22.66
CA PHE A 224 7.65 -9.43 -22.17
C PHE A 224 7.50 -7.93 -22.44
N GLY A 225 7.12 -7.55 -23.66
CA GLY A 225 6.91 -6.14 -24.03
C GLY A 225 5.77 -5.48 -23.27
N PHE A 226 4.60 -6.14 -23.22
CA PHE A 226 3.43 -5.63 -22.48
C PHE A 226 3.71 -5.48 -20.99
N TRP A 227 4.48 -6.39 -20.39
CA TRP A 227 4.82 -6.28 -18.97
C TRP A 227 5.62 -5.00 -18.67
N TRP A 228 6.63 -4.68 -19.48
CA TRP A 228 7.42 -3.46 -19.30
C TRP A 228 6.65 -2.19 -19.60
N TRP A 229 5.76 -2.22 -20.59
CA TRP A 229 4.83 -1.11 -20.85
C TRP A 229 3.93 -0.85 -19.64
N ALA A 230 3.30 -1.90 -19.10
CA ALA A 230 2.44 -1.80 -17.91
C ALA A 230 3.21 -1.36 -16.65
N PHE A 231 4.46 -1.80 -16.49
CA PHE A 231 5.32 -1.30 -15.42
C PHE A 231 5.64 0.19 -15.61
N GLY A 232 5.94 0.63 -16.84
CA GLY A 232 6.16 2.04 -17.15
C GLY A 232 4.95 2.91 -16.83
N THR A 233 3.74 2.46 -17.21
CA THR A 233 2.50 3.18 -16.87
C THR A 233 2.30 3.24 -15.36
N LEU A 234 2.54 2.13 -14.64
CA LEU A 234 2.48 2.05 -13.19
C LEU A 234 3.40 3.06 -12.49
N VAL A 235 4.65 3.16 -12.92
CA VAL A 235 5.61 4.09 -12.32
C VAL A 235 5.30 5.54 -12.68
N SER A 236 4.81 5.80 -13.89
CA SER A 236 4.51 7.16 -14.35
C SER A 236 3.21 7.75 -13.79
N ASN A 237 2.20 6.91 -13.56
CA ASN A 237 0.90 7.31 -13.05
C ASN A 237 0.29 6.17 -12.22
N PRO A 238 0.71 6.04 -10.95
CA PRO A 238 0.27 4.95 -10.09
C PRO A 238 -1.24 4.99 -9.80
N GLU A 239 -1.87 6.16 -9.87
CA GLU A 239 -3.30 6.35 -9.58
C GLU A 239 -4.23 5.86 -10.68
N ALA A 240 -3.76 5.83 -11.94
CA ALA A 240 -4.56 5.40 -13.09
C ALA A 240 -4.15 4.04 -13.66
N ALA A 241 -3.00 3.49 -13.25
CA ALA A 241 -2.45 2.30 -13.85
C ALA A 241 -3.02 0.99 -13.29
N GLU A 242 -3.41 0.09 -14.20
CA GLU A 242 -3.78 -1.30 -13.89
C GLU A 242 -2.64 -2.05 -13.17
N PRO A 243 -2.96 -2.97 -12.25
CA PRO A 243 -1.95 -3.79 -11.60
C PRO A 243 -1.16 -4.67 -12.59
N ILE A 244 0.15 -4.74 -12.41
CA ILE A 244 1.03 -5.59 -13.21
C ILE A 244 1.05 -7.05 -12.70
N SER A 245 1.50 -7.98 -13.54
CA SER A 245 1.67 -9.38 -13.11
C SER A 245 2.90 -9.57 -12.22
N LEU A 246 2.71 -10.14 -11.02
CA LEU A 246 3.76 -10.44 -10.05
C LEU A 246 4.70 -11.60 -10.44
N VAL A 247 4.26 -12.41 -11.39
CA VAL A 247 5.00 -13.60 -11.86
C VAL A 247 5.39 -13.50 -13.33
N GLY A 248 5.25 -12.33 -13.94
CA GLY A 248 5.58 -12.10 -15.36
C GLY A 248 7.03 -12.42 -15.71
N TRP A 249 7.97 -12.22 -14.77
CA TRP A 249 9.39 -12.53 -14.93
C TRP A 249 9.66 -14.03 -15.20
N ILE A 250 8.79 -14.94 -14.76
CA ILE A 250 8.91 -16.39 -15.02
C ILE A 250 8.90 -16.67 -16.53
N GLN A 251 8.13 -15.91 -17.31
CA GLN A 251 8.08 -16.11 -18.76
C GLN A 251 9.38 -15.71 -19.46
N THR A 252 9.99 -14.60 -19.04
CA THR A 252 11.27 -14.15 -19.58
C THR A 252 12.38 -15.13 -19.24
N TRP A 253 12.35 -15.67 -18.02
CA TRP A 253 13.25 -16.74 -17.60
C TRP A 253 13.08 -18.00 -18.45
N ASN A 254 11.84 -18.42 -18.66
CA ASN A 254 11.51 -19.59 -19.48
C ASN A 254 11.93 -19.39 -20.94
N LEU A 255 11.72 -18.19 -21.49
CA LEU A 255 12.20 -17.81 -22.82
C LEU A 255 13.73 -17.95 -22.90
N ALA A 256 14.49 -17.44 -21.92
CA ALA A 256 15.95 -17.56 -21.87
C ALA A 256 16.42 -19.04 -21.87
N ILE A 257 15.72 -19.90 -21.11
CA ILE A 257 15.97 -21.34 -21.08
C ILE A 257 15.72 -21.96 -22.46
N SER A 258 14.60 -21.60 -23.12
CA SER A 258 14.21 -22.19 -24.40
C SER A 258 15.28 -22.02 -25.49
N PHE A 259 16.02 -20.91 -25.51
CA PHE A 259 17.09 -20.65 -26.48
C PHE A 259 18.28 -21.63 -26.40
N ARG A 260 18.39 -22.39 -25.30
CA ARG A 260 19.39 -23.45 -25.12
C ARG A 260 18.97 -24.76 -25.80
N PHE A 261 17.70 -24.92 -26.14
CA PHE A 261 17.13 -26.15 -26.68
C PHE A 261 16.61 -26.00 -28.12
N HIS A 262 16.28 -27.14 -28.74
CA HIS A 262 15.67 -27.15 -30.07
C HIS A 262 14.27 -26.49 -30.03
N PRO A 263 13.91 -25.62 -31.00
CA PRO A 263 14.59 -25.39 -32.28
C PRO A 263 15.64 -24.28 -32.26
N TRP A 264 15.63 -23.41 -31.25
CA TRP A 264 16.43 -22.19 -31.20
C TRP A 264 17.93 -22.47 -31.18
N SER A 265 18.38 -23.46 -30.41
CA SER A 265 19.79 -23.86 -30.39
C SER A 265 20.28 -24.39 -31.73
N CYS A 266 19.37 -24.89 -32.57
CA CYS A 266 19.65 -25.38 -33.91
C CYS A 266 19.52 -24.28 -34.98
N PHE A 267 18.76 -23.21 -34.70
CA PHE A 267 18.64 -22.01 -35.53
C PHE A 267 19.94 -21.18 -35.51
N PHE A 268 20.59 -21.08 -34.35
CA PHE A 268 21.88 -20.41 -34.21
C PHE A 268 23.07 -21.35 -34.44
N ARG A 269 24.19 -20.82 -34.93
CA ARG A 269 25.45 -21.58 -35.03
C ARG A 269 25.98 -21.94 -33.62
N PRO A 270 26.60 -23.11 -33.42
CA PRO A 270 27.27 -23.44 -32.16
C PRO A 270 28.29 -22.35 -31.80
N GLY A 271 28.26 -21.86 -30.56
CA GLY A 271 29.14 -20.78 -30.10
C GLY A 271 28.78 -19.38 -30.64
N SER A 272 27.61 -19.19 -31.24
CA SER A 272 27.15 -17.88 -31.71
C SER A 272 27.16 -16.84 -30.58
N ARG A 273 27.93 -15.76 -30.77
CA ARG A 273 27.92 -14.58 -29.89
C ARG A 273 26.53 -13.97 -29.80
N THR A 274 25.78 -13.93 -30.89
CA THR A 274 24.40 -13.42 -30.93
C THR A 274 23.49 -14.21 -30.01
N ARG A 275 23.53 -15.55 -30.07
CA ARG A 275 22.70 -16.39 -29.19
C ARG A 275 23.05 -16.17 -27.73
N ASN A 276 24.34 -16.16 -27.42
CA ASN A 276 24.80 -15.96 -26.04
C ASN A 276 24.41 -14.55 -25.54
N GLY A 277 24.53 -13.52 -26.38
CA GLY A 277 24.06 -12.16 -26.08
C GLY A 277 22.56 -12.10 -25.80
N ILE A 278 21.73 -12.75 -26.63
CA ILE A 278 20.27 -12.85 -26.40
C ILE A 278 19.98 -13.53 -25.05
N VAL A 279 20.60 -14.68 -24.79
CA VAL A 279 20.38 -15.43 -23.55
C VAL A 279 20.82 -14.61 -22.32
N THR A 280 21.99 -13.99 -22.36
CA THR A 280 22.48 -13.11 -21.29
C THR A 280 21.54 -11.92 -21.08
N GLY A 281 21.12 -11.26 -22.17
CA GLY A 281 20.17 -10.14 -22.11
C GLY A 281 18.84 -10.55 -21.46
N LEU A 282 18.27 -11.70 -21.84
CA LEU A 282 17.03 -12.20 -21.23
C LEU A 282 17.19 -12.53 -19.74
N TYR A 283 18.33 -13.06 -19.29
CA TYR A 283 18.59 -13.28 -17.87
C TYR A 283 18.71 -11.96 -17.10
N ILE A 284 19.42 -10.97 -17.63
CA ILE A 284 19.50 -9.64 -17.03
C ILE A 284 18.10 -9.03 -16.95
N SER A 285 17.32 -9.07 -18.03
CA SER A 285 15.95 -8.59 -18.04
C SER A 285 15.04 -9.33 -17.06
N THR A 286 15.26 -10.63 -16.84
CA THR A 286 14.52 -11.40 -15.83
C THR A 286 14.80 -10.87 -14.43
N SER A 287 16.07 -10.64 -14.09
CA SER A 287 16.45 -10.06 -12.80
C SER A 287 15.89 -8.65 -12.62
N LEU A 288 15.93 -7.82 -13.66
CA LEU A 288 15.33 -6.49 -13.64
C LEU A 288 13.81 -6.54 -13.46
N GLN A 289 13.11 -7.43 -14.16
CA GLN A 289 11.67 -7.61 -13.97
C GLN A 289 11.34 -8.07 -12.55
N TRP A 290 12.13 -8.97 -11.97
CA TRP A 290 11.93 -9.42 -10.58
C TRP A 290 12.09 -8.28 -9.57
N ILE A 291 13.15 -7.46 -9.71
CA ILE A 291 13.35 -6.28 -8.87
C ILE A 291 12.20 -5.27 -9.05
N ALA A 292 11.83 -5.00 -10.31
CA ALA A 292 10.71 -4.12 -10.65
C ALA A 292 9.37 -4.65 -10.12
N THR A 293 9.17 -5.97 -10.06
CA THR A 293 8.00 -6.58 -9.40
C THR A 293 7.99 -6.27 -7.90
N ILE A 294 9.13 -6.37 -7.20
CA ILE A 294 9.19 -6.03 -5.76
C ILE A 294 8.87 -4.55 -5.53
N TYR A 295 9.38 -3.68 -6.39
CA TYR A 295 9.05 -2.26 -6.34
C TYR A 295 7.56 -2.01 -6.62
N ALA A 296 7.00 -2.67 -7.63
CA ALA A 296 5.58 -2.59 -7.95
C ALA A 296 4.70 -3.13 -6.83
N LEU A 297 5.11 -4.17 -6.11
CA LEU A 297 4.39 -4.69 -4.94
C LEU A 297 4.26 -3.61 -3.87
N ARG A 298 5.35 -2.90 -3.56
CA ARG A 298 5.32 -1.79 -2.58
C ARG A 298 4.44 -0.63 -3.04
N LEU A 299 4.46 -0.31 -4.33
CA LEU A 299 3.55 0.69 -4.91
C LEU A 299 2.08 0.24 -4.98
N GLN A 300 1.84 -1.07 -4.87
CA GLN A 300 0.51 -1.66 -4.94
C GLN A 300 -0.12 -1.87 -3.57
N ASP A 301 0.68 -2.05 -2.52
CA ASP A 301 0.25 -2.08 -1.10
C ASP A 301 -0.41 -0.74 -0.71
N ASP A 302 0.16 0.38 -1.14
CA ASP A 302 -0.27 1.75 -0.78
C ASP A 302 -1.56 2.21 -1.53
N ARG A 303 -2.35 1.29 -2.09
CA ARG A 303 -3.42 1.58 -3.08
C ARG A 303 -4.85 1.63 -2.55
N ASP A 304 -5.06 1.32 -1.27
CA ASP A 304 -6.40 1.34 -0.67
C ASP A 304 -6.93 2.78 -0.52
N SER A 305 -6.02 3.76 -0.46
CA SER A 305 -6.34 5.20 -0.49
C SER A 305 -6.65 5.77 -1.89
N ILE A 306 -6.49 4.99 -2.97
CA ILE A 306 -6.62 5.50 -4.34
C ILE A 306 -8.09 5.52 -4.76
N GLN A 307 -8.54 6.69 -5.22
CA GLN A 307 -9.86 6.88 -5.81
C GLN A 307 -10.09 5.91 -6.97
N LYS A 308 -11.15 5.10 -6.86
CA LYS A 308 -11.57 4.08 -7.83
C LYS A 308 -12.70 4.58 -8.73
N TYR A 309 -13.46 5.57 -8.25
CA TYR A 309 -14.62 6.09 -8.96
C TYR A 309 -14.52 7.60 -9.16
N ASP A 310 -15.04 8.10 -10.28
CA ASP A 310 -15.22 9.53 -10.51
C ASP A 310 -16.69 9.89 -10.36
N CYS A 311 -16.98 10.92 -9.58
CA CYS A 311 -18.34 11.42 -9.39
C CYS A 311 -18.93 11.97 -10.70
N LEU A 312 -20.19 11.64 -11.00
CA LEU A 312 -20.93 12.21 -12.12
C LEU A 312 -21.87 13.31 -11.64
N TYR A 313 -21.30 14.49 -11.36
CA TYR A 313 -22.04 15.64 -10.84
C TYR A 313 -23.35 15.97 -11.58
N PRO A 314 -23.40 16.01 -12.94
CA PRO A 314 -24.64 16.34 -13.65
C PRO A 314 -25.79 15.34 -13.44
N GLY A 315 -25.48 14.11 -13.01
CA GLY A 315 -26.47 13.06 -12.80
C GLY A 315 -27.07 13.03 -11.40
N ILE A 316 -26.49 13.73 -10.41
CA ILE A 316 -26.89 13.63 -9.00
C ILE A 316 -28.33 14.08 -8.81
N ALA A 317 -28.71 15.25 -9.33
CA ALA A 317 -30.06 15.79 -9.15
C ALA A 317 -31.15 14.82 -9.62
N SER A 318 -30.91 14.09 -10.71
CA SER A 318 -31.83 13.09 -11.27
C SER A 318 -31.70 11.68 -10.69
N ALA A 319 -30.68 11.42 -9.87
CA ALA A 319 -30.44 10.10 -9.30
C ALA A 319 -31.44 9.77 -8.18
N PRO A 320 -31.81 8.50 -7.99
CA PRO A 320 -32.78 8.09 -6.96
C PRO A 320 -32.33 8.36 -5.52
N GLY A 321 -33.31 8.41 -4.62
CA GLY A 321 -33.11 8.68 -3.19
C GLY A 321 -32.93 10.17 -2.87
N GLN A 322 -32.82 10.47 -1.58
CA GLN A 322 -32.72 11.81 -1.04
C GLN A 322 -31.47 11.96 -0.18
N SER A 323 -30.93 13.17 -0.15
CA SER A 323 -29.86 13.55 0.78
C SER A 323 -30.10 14.98 1.25
N THR A 324 -29.74 15.24 2.50
CA THR A 324 -29.68 16.59 3.05
C THR A 324 -28.39 17.32 2.64
N CYS A 325 -27.40 16.59 2.10
CA CYS A 325 -26.15 17.15 1.59
C CYS A 325 -26.36 17.82 0.23
N LYS A 326 -25.60 18.89 -0.03
CA LYS A 326 -25.56 19.51 -1.36
C LYS A 326 -24.85 18.58 -2.36
N ASP A 327 -25.30 18.58 -3.61
CA ASP A 327 -24.71 17.77 -4.70
C ASP A 327 -23.19 17.98 -4.86
N GLU A 328 -22.72 19.22 -4.68
CA GLU A 328 -21.29 19.56 -4.73
C GLU A 328 -20.53 18.87 -3.59
N HIS A 329 -21.09 18.89 -2.39
CA HIS A 329 -20.50 18.24 -1.23
C HIS A 329 -20.36 16.73 -1.48
N LEU A 330 -21.42 16.08 -1.97
CA LEU A 330 -21.41 14.64 -2.29
C LEU A 330 -20.28 14.26 -3.26
N CYS A 331 -20.03 15.06 -4.31
CA CYS A 331 -18.92 14.79 -5.23
C CYS A 331 -17.54 15.10 -4.66
N THR A 332 -17.43 16.07 -3.75
CA THR A 332 -16.15 16.42 -3.11
C THR A 332 -15.76 15.48 -1.98
N THR A 333 -16.69 14.65 -1.50
CA THR A 333 -16.44 13.64 -0.47
C THR A 333 -15.72 12.44 -1.06
N THR A 334 -14.39 12.46 -1.01
CA THR A 334 -13.47 11.51 -1.69
C THR A 334 -13.63 10.06 -1.24
N TRP A 335 -13.92 9.82 0.05
CA TRP A 335 -14.05 8.47 0.60
C TRP A 335 -15.22 7.68 -0.02
N LEU A 336 -16.27 8.35 -0.51
CA LEU A 336 -17.40 7.71 -1.21
C LEU A 336 -16.97 7.04 -2.54
N PHE A 337 -15.77 7.36 -3.03
CA PHE A 337 -15.27 6.94 -4.32
C PHE A 337 -13.95 6.16 -4.24
N GLN A 338 -13.50 5.78 -3.04
CA GLN A 338 -12.32 4.95 -2.79
C GLN A 338 -12.73 3.50 -2.47
N ASN A 339 -11.76 2.60 -2.24
CA ASN A 339 -12.04 1.27 -1.69
C ASN A 339 -12.16 1.42 -0.16
N PRO A 340 -13.34 1.25 0.45
CA PRO A 340 -13.47 1.36 1.88
C PRO A 340 -13.04 0.02 2.50
N ASP A 341 -11.74 -0.20 2.66
CA ASP A 341 -11.32 -0.96 3.83
C ASP A 341 -11.61 -0.04 5.01
N PHE A 342 -12.65 -0.40 5.78
CA PHE A 342 -13.10 0.34 6.96
C PHE A 342 -12.11 0.25 8.14
N GLU A 343 -10.83 0.19 7.85
CA GLU A 343 -9.75 0.56 8.73
C GLU A 343 -8.83 1.45 7.91
N THR A 344 -8.89 2.76 8.15
CA THR A 344 -7.77 3.63 7.76
C THR A 344 -6.51 2.96 8.30
N GLU A 345 -5.50 2.65 7.47
CA GLU A 345 -4.24 1.99 7.87
C GLU A 345 -3.64 2.58 9.17
N ALA A 346 -3.88 3.87 9.40
CA ALA A 346 -3.56 4.61 10.62
C ALA A 346 -4.11 3.98 11.92
N LYS A 347 -5.31 3.39 11.90
CA LYS A 347 -5.93 2.75 13.06
C LYS A 347 -5.29 1.39 13.36
N VAL A 348 -4.97 0.62 12.32
CA VAL A 348 -4.26 -0.67 12.44
C VAL A 348 -2.83 -0.50 12.97
N LEU A 349 -2.14 0.57 12.57
CA LEU A 349 -0.81 0.90 13.08
C LEU A 349 -0.85 1.37 14.55
N VAL A 350 -1.87 2.12 14.93
CA VAL A 350 -2.10 2.58 16.32
C VAL A 350 -2.49 1.40 17.23
N GLU A 351 -3.29 0.45 16.74
CA GLU A 351 -3.76 -0.70 17.54
C GLU A 351 -2.70 -1.79 17.77
N ASN A 352 -1.78 -1.99 16.84
CA ASN A 352 -0.80 -3.10 16.94
C ASN A 352 0.44 -2.79 17.80
N ASP A 353 0.77 -1.51 18.03
CA ASP A 353 2.00 -1.10 18.73
C ASP A 353 1.77 -0.34 20.05
N LEU A 354 0.55 0.12 20.35
CA LEU A 354 0.25 0.85 21.60
C LEU A 354 -0.34 -0.05 22.70
N PRO A 355 -0.08 0.26 23.98
CA PRO A 355 -0.74 -0.42 25.09
C PRO A 355 -2.27 -0.27 25.03
N ALA A 356 -3.01 -1.31 25.40
CA ALA A 356 -4.48 -1.32 25.37
C ALA A 356 -5.11 -0.15 26.15
N GLU A 357 -4.53 0.22 27.29
CA GLU A 357 -4.98 1.36 28.10
C GLU A 357 -4.86 2.71 27.37
N VAL A 358 -3.87 2.87 26.49
CA VAL A 358 -3.72 4.06 25.63
C VAL A 358 -4.80 4.07 24.56
N ILE A 359 -5.07 2.92 23.94
CA ILE A 359 -6.12 2.79 22.92
C ILE A 359 -7.50 3.11 23.52
N ASP A 360 -7.81 2.54 24.69
CA ASP A 360 -9.04 2.80 25.42
C ASP A 360 -9.17 4.29 25.79
N TYR A 361 -8.08 4.90 26.25
CA TYR A 361 -8.02 6.33 26.58
C TYR A 361 -8.31 7.22 25.36
N LEU A 362 -7.68 6.95 24.22
CA LEU A 362 -7.93 7.68 22.96
C LEU A 362 -9.38 7.49 22.50
N GLY A 363 -9.93 6.27 22.61
CA GLY A 363 -11.32 5.99 22.30
C GLY A 363 -12.33 6.71 23.21
N GLU A 364 -11.96 6.97 24.47
CA GLU A 364 -12.77 7.75 25.41
C GLU A 364 -12.65 9.27 25.15
N ILE A 365 -11.48 9.78 24.76
CA ILE A 365 -11.33 11.17 24.27
C ILE A 365 -12.27 11.43 23.10
N ILE A 366 -12.23 10.57 22.06
CA ILE A 366 -13.08 10.71 20.88
C ILE A 366 -14.55 10.74 21.29
N LYS A 367 -14.98 9.80 22.13
CA LYS A 367 -16.37 9.71 22.62
C LYS A 367 -16.83 10.99 23.32
N ARG A 368 -15.99 11.56 24.19
CA ARG A 368 -16.32 12.77 24.94
C ARG A 368 -16.41 13.96 24.00
N LEU A 369 -15.41 14.15 23.14
CA LEU A 369 -15.39 15.25 22.17
C LEU A 369 -16.58 15.18 21.22
N ASP A 370 -16.86 14.01 20.64
CA ASP A 370 -18.01 13.79 19.74
C ASP A 370 -19.35 14.05 20.46
N GLY A 371 -19.50 13.56 21.70
CA GLY A 371 -20.70 13.80 22.50
C GLY A 371 -20.97 15.29 22.78
N TYR A 372 -19.93 16.08 23.05
CA TYR A 372 -20.05 17.50 23.34
C TYR A 372 -20.17 18.37 22.09
N LEU A 373 -19.29 18.16 21.10
CA LEU A 373 -19.15 19.03 19.93
C LEU A 373 -20.04 18.59 18.77
N LYS A 374 -20.41 17.30 18.70
CA LYS A 374 -21.28 16.73 17.67
C LYS A 374 -20.82 17.14 16.27
N HIS A 375 -21.72 17.74 15.47
CA HIS A 375 -21.45 18.22 14.12
C HIS A 375 -20.34 19.29 14.01
N GLN A 376 -19.90 19.88 15.13
CA GLN A 376 -18.79 20.83 15.15
C GLN A 376 -17.43 20.12 15.14
N LEU A 377 -17.35 18.84 15.51
CA LEU A 377 -16.10 18.07 15.49
C LEU A 377 -15.80 17.59 14.06
N VAL A 378 -14.73 18.13 13.46
CA VAL A 378 -14.29 17.78 12.11
C VAL A 378 -13.38 16.55 12.12
N GLY A 379 -12.55 16.43 13.15
CA GLY A 379 -11.67 15.29 13.32
C GLY A 379 -10.82 15.32 14.59
N VAL A 380 -10.29 14.16 14.96
CA VAL A 380 -9.33 13.95 16.05
C VAL A 380 -8.13 13.20 15.49
N TYR A 381 -6.94 13.66 15.86
CA TYR A 381 -5.67 13.22 15.30
C TYR A 381 -4.70 12.88 16.42
N LEU A 382 -3.95 11.80 16.23
CA LEU A 382 -2.84 11.42 17.09
C LEU A 382 -1.55 11.79 16.38
N PHE A 383 -0.78 12.71 16.95
CA PHE A 383 0.55 13.08 16.48
C PHE A 383 1.62 12.46 17.39
N GLY A 384 2.86 12.93 17.25
CA GLY A 384 3.96 12.57 18.14
C GLY A 384 4.32 11.09 18.16
N SER A 385 5.01 10.71 19.24
CA SER A 385 5.65 9.39 19.34
C SER A 385 4.65 8.22 19.19
N ALA A 386 3.41 8.41 19.64
CA ALA A 386 2.32 7.45 19.58
C ALA A 386 1.83 7.13 18.15
N SER A 387 1.98 8.06 17.21
CA SER A 387 1.66 7.81 15.79
C SER A 387 2.90 7.48 14.94
N TYR A 388 4.10 7.86 15.39
CA TYR A 388 5.32 7.71 14.60
C TYR A 388 6.01 6.35 14.78
N GLY A 389 5.38 5.39 15.49
CA GLY A 389 5.99 4.10 15.84
C GLY A 389 7.15 4.22 16.82
N ALA A 390 7.13 5.25 17.68
CA ALA A 390 8.22 5.58 18.61
C ALA A 390 7.73 5.78 20.05
N TYR A 391 6.54 5.29 20.38
CA TYR A 391 5.97 5.38 21.71
C TYR A 391 6.77 4.53 22.69
N GLU A 392 7.16 5.13 23.82
CA GLU A 392 7.80 4.43 24.91
C GLU A 392 6.91 4.55 26.15
N PRO A 393 6.37 3.42 26.66
CA PRO A 393 5.63 3.42 27.92
C PRO A 393 6.42 4.13 29.02
N ASP A 394 5.71 4.90 29.86
CA ASP A 394 6.25 5.70 30.97
C ASP A 394 7.16 6.88 30.59
N LEU A 395 7.57 7.03 29.32
CA LEU A 395 8.44 8.12 28.85
C LEU A 395 7.77 9.04 27.85
N SER A 396 6.84 8.52 27.06
CA SER A 396 6.12 9.27 26.04
C SER A 396 4.91 10.00 26.60
N ASP A 397 4.59 11.13 25.99
CA ASP A 397 3.32 11.83 26.04
C ASP A 397 2.36 11.32 24.96
N LEU A 398 1.09 11.73 25.07
CA LEU A 398 0.08 11.59 24.03
C LEU A 398 -0.22 12.96 23.42
N ASP A 399 0.21 13.16 22.19
CA ASP A 399 -0.04 14.38 21.42
C ASP A 399 -1.32 14.23 20.62
N VAL A 400 -2.41 14.87 21.06
CA VAL A 400 -3.73 14.76 20.41
C VAL A 400 -4.20 16.12 19.91
N GLN A 401 -4.66 16.17 18.67
CA GLN A 401 -5.17 17.39 18.05
C GLN A 401 -6.63 17.19 17.66
N ALA A 402 -7.47 18.17 17.95
CA ALA A 402 -8.85 18.20 17.48
C ALA A 402 -9.05 19.37 16.51
N VAL A 403 -9.82 19.14 15.47
CA VAL A 403 -10.25 20.18 14.53
C VAL A 403 -11.74 20.37 14.66
N VAL A 404 -12.17 21.63 14.79
CA VAL A 404 -13.58 22.02 14.88
C VAL A 404 -13.96 22.91 13.70
N GLU A 405 -15.22 22.83 13.27
CA GLU A 405 -15.68 23.53 12.06
C GLU A 405 -15.66 25.07 12.25
N HIS A 406 -15.95 25.54 13.46
CA HIS A 406 -16.00 26.97 13.81
C HIS A 406 -15.33 27.24 15.16
N PRO A 407 -14.81 28.46 15.40
CA PRO A 407 -14.23 28.88 16.68
C PRO A 407 -15.15 28.59 17.87
N LEU A 408 -14.55 28.16 18.98
CA LEU A 408 -15.28 27.73 20.18
C LEU A 408 -15.64 28.92 21.08
N GLN A 409 -16.80 28.85 21.72
CA GLN A 409 -17.19 29.72 22.81
C GLN A 409 -16.40 29.39 24.08
N THR A 410 -16.27 30.36 24.98
CA THR A 410 -15.56 30.17 26.26
C THR A 410 -16.14 29.02 27.08
N SER A 411 -17.46 28.82 27.08
CA SER A 411 -18.11 27.69 27.76
C SER A 411 -17.72 26.35 27.15
N GLU A 412 -17.69 26.25 25.81
CA GLU A 412 -17.31 25.02 25.11
C GLU A 412 -15.84 24.64 25.40
N LYS A 413 -14.94 25.64 25.40
CA LYS A 413 -13.54 25.44 25.79
C LYS A 413 -13.43 24.92 27.23
N GLN A 414 -14.21 25.49 28.16
CA GLN A 414 -14.21 25.07 29.55
C GLN A 414 -14.78 23.66 29.73
N ASP A 415 -15.82 23.30 28.98
CA ASP A 415 -16.41 21.95 29.02
C ASP A 415 -15.43 20.90 28.50
N ILE A 416 -14.68 21.21 27.43
CA ILE A 416 -13.58 20.35 26.93
C ILE A 416 -12.49 20.18 27.99
N ILE A 417 -12.02 21.27 28.61
CA ILE A 417 -11.01 21.20 29.68
C ILE A 417 -11.51 20.30 30.83
N ASN A 418 -12.74 20.54 31.28
CA ASN A 418 -13.31 19.81 32.40
C ASN A 418 -13.52 18.33 32.10
N CYS A 419 -13.75 17.96 30.84
CA CYS A 419 -13.98 16.56 30.47
C CYS A 419 -12.69 15.78 30.15
N LEU A 420 -11.60 16.46 29.77
CA LEU A 420 -10.33 15.81 29.40
C LEU A 420 -9.21 15.95 30.43
N ASN A 421 -9.34 16.81 31.44
CA ASN A 421 -8.31 16.96 32.47
C ASN A 421 -8.05 15.68 33.27
N GLN A 422 -6.91 15.65 33.99
CA GLN A 422 -6.45 14.47 34.72
C GLN A 422 -7.45 13.97 35.78
N SER A 423 -8.26 14.87 36.34
CA SER A 423 -9.26 14.52 37.35
C SER A 423 -10.47 13.78 36.74
N SER A 424 -10.84 14.12 35.51
CA SER A 424 -12.01 13.57 34.81
C SER A 424 -11.67 12.41 33.89
N LEU A 425 -10.46 12.39 33.33
CA LEU A 425 -9.97 11.34 32.44
C LEU A 425 -8.46 11.14 32.69
N PRO A 426 -8.08 10.28 33.67
CA PRO A 426 -6.68 10.05 34.01
C PRO A 426 -5.86 9.55 32.82
N CYS A 427 -4.84 10.30 32.43
CA CYS A 427 -3.95 9.93 31.32
C CYS A 427 -3.08 8.71 31.70
N PRO A 428 -3.01 7.65 30.86
CA PRO A 428 -2.14 6.50 31.10
C PRO A 428 -0.67 6.76 30.70
N ALA A 429 -0.39 7.88 30.04
CA ALA A 429 0.96 8.29 29.63
C ALA A 429 1.53 9.36 30.58
N THR A 430 2.72 9.88 30.29
CA THR A 430 3.34 10.95 31.12
C THR A 430 2.47 12.20 31.19
N LYS A 431 1.80 12.54 30.09
CA LYS A 431 0.79 13.59 29.95
C LYS A 431 0.02 13.45 28.64
N LEU A 432 -1.14 14.07 28.58
CA LEU A 432 -1.85 14.44 27.36
C LEU A 432 -1.44 15.87 26.98
N GLU A 433 -0.95 16.08 25.77
CA GLU A 433 -0.87 17.38 25.11
C GLU A 433 -2.00 17.50 24.10
N PHE A 434 -3.02 18.30 24.42
CA PHE A 434 -4.25 18.40 23.64
C PHE A 434 -4.44 19.80 23.06
N VAL A 435 -4.50 19.90 21.73
CA VAL A 435 -4.66 21.18 21.03
C VAL A 435 -5.91 21.17 20.15
N VAL A 436 -6.74 22.20 20.25
CA VAL A 436 -7.94 22.37 19.41
C VAL A 436 -7.71 23.50 18.41
N TYR A 437 -8.05 23.27 17.15
CA TYR A 437 -7.99 24.28 16.09
C TYR A 437 -9.36 24.47 15.43
N ALA A 438 -9.73 25.73 15.14
CA ALA A 438 -10.79 25.99 14.17
C ALA A 438 -10.27 25.74 12.75
N ARG A 439 -11.06 25.06 11.92
CA ARG A 439 -10.65 24.56 10.60
C ARG A 439 -10.05 25.63 9.69
N ASP A 440 -10.63 26.82 9.67
CA ASP A 440 -10.21 27.96 8.86
C ASP A 440 -8.86 28.58 9.29
N THR A 441 -8.35 28.22 10.47
CA THR A 441 -7.05 28.70 10.98
C THR A 441 -5.86 27.84 10.55
N ILE A 442 -6.14 26.61 10.11
CA ILE A 442 -5.14 25.59 9.75
C ILE A 442 -5.28 25.08 8.31
N ASN A 443 -6.43 25.29 7.67
CA ASN A 443 -6.68 24.97 6.27
C ASN A 443 -7.48 26.10 5.59
N PRO A 444 -6.84 26.92 4.73
CA PRO A 444 -5.47 26.82 4.23
C PRO A 444 -4.40 27.06 5.31
N ALA A 445 -3.17 26.59 5.08
CA ALA A 445 -2.09 26.65 6.07
C ALA A 445 -1.73 28.09 6.48
N SER A 446 -1.39 28.28 7.76
CA SER A 446 -0.90 29.54 8.34
C SER A 446 0.53 29.40 8.86
N ARG A 447 1.36 30.45 8.72
CA ARG A 447 2.70 30.50 9.33
C ARG A 447 2.64 30.53 10.87
N HIS A 448 1.56 31.07 11.40
CA HIS A 448 1.27 31.14 12.83
C HIS A 448 -0.12 30.52 13.04
N PRO A 449 -0.22 29.19 13.19
CA PRO A 449 -1.47 28.51 13.50
C PRO A 449 -2.10 29.10 14.76
N ARG A 450 -3.42 29.32 14.74
CA ARG A 450 -4.16 29.86 15.87
C ARG A 450 -5.01 28.76 16.48
N PHE A 451 -4.59 28.24 17.62
CA PHE A 451 -5.39 27.28 18.38
C PHE A 451 -6.53 27.99 19.14
N GLU A 452 -7.59 27.25 19.41
CA GLU A 452 -8.69 27.63 20.28
C GLU A 452 -8.40 27.29 21.75
N LEU A 453 -7.67 26.18 21.97
CA LEU A 453 -7.28 25.64 23.26
C LEU A 453 -5.95 24.88 23.12
N ASN A 454 -5.04 25.09 24.06
CA ASN A 454 -3.88 24.24 24.34
C ASN A 454 -3.98 23.75 25.79
N LEU A 455 -4.16 22.45 26.01
CA LEU A 455 -4.31 21.80 27.31
C LEU A 455 -3.23 20.73 27.48
N ASN A 456 -2.34 20.91 28.45
CA ASN A 456 -1.39 19.87 28.85
C ASN A 456 -1.72 19.39 30.27
N THR A 457 -2.05 18.11 30.42
CA THR A 457 -2.57 17.52 31.67
C THR A 457 -1.97 16.14 31.91
N GLY A 458 -1.64 15.79 33.15
CA GLY A 458 -1.02 14.49 33.44
C GLY A 458 -0.84 14.19 34.93
N PRO A 459 -0.48 12.94 35.31
CA PRO A 459 -0.43 12.48 36.70
C PRO A 459 0.63 13.18 37.58
N HIS A 460 1.64 13.80 36.97
CA HIS A 460 2.81 14.35 37.68
C HIS A 460 3.02 15.85 37.46
N GLN A 461 2.01 16.56 36.93
CA GLN A 461 2.09 17.99 36.67
C GLN A 461 0.74 18.68 36.91
N HIS A 462 0.78 20.00 37.12
CA HIS A 462 -0.43 20.81 37.07
C HIS A 462 -0.86 21.04 35.63
N ASP A 463 -2.16 21.15 35.41
CA ASP A 463 -2.72 21.45 34.10
C ASP A 463 -2.18 22.80 33.60
N HIS A 464 -1.60 22.80 32.42
CA HIS A 464 -1.30 24.01 31.66
C HIS A 464 -2.41 24.25 30.67
N ILE A 465 -3.04 25.42 30.73
CA ILE A 465 -4.16 25.81 29.88
C ILE A 465 -3.83 27.15 29.24
N SER A 466 -3.78 27.18 27.91
CA SER A 466 -3.71 28.42 27.13
C SER A 466 -4.90 28.50 26.18
N LEU A 467 -5.59 29.65 26.22
CA LEU A 467 -6.74 29.96 25.35
C LEU A 467 -6.40 31.06 24.34
N ASP A 468 -5.17 31.59 24.38
CA ASP A 468 -4.70 32.67 23.51
C ASP A 468 -3.36 32.27 22.89
N PRO A 469 -3.32 32.03 21.56
CA PRO A 469 -2.10 31.72 20.83
C PRO A 469 -0.98 32.75 20.98
N ALA A 470 -1.29 34.01 21.34
CA ALA A 470 -0.29 35.04 21.55
C ALA A 470 0.60 34.78 22.78
N ASN A 471 0.16 33.93 23.70
CA ASN A 471 0.92 33.57 24.90
C ASN A 471 1.89 32.40 24.67
N GLU A 472 1.91 31.82 23.48
CA GLU A 472 2.69 30.64 23.17
C GLU A 472 3.61 30.85 21.97
N SER A 473 4.68 30.08 21.91
CA SER A 473 5.61 30.12 20.79
C SER A 473 5.01 29.41 19.57
N SER A 474 4.54 30.20 18.60
CA SER A 474 3.84 29.69 17.40
C SER A 474 4.60 28.65 16.56
N HIS A 475 5.93 28.56 16.68
CA HIS A 475 6.73 27.60 15.94
C HIS A 475 6.45 26.15 16.36
N TRP A 476 6.08 25.89 17.62
CA TRP A 476 5.73 24.55 18.11
C TRP A 476 4.52 24.01 17.35
N PHE A 477 3.42 24.76 17.35
CA PHE A 477 2.18 24.38 16.65
C PHE A 477 2.37 24.23 15.14
N LEU A 478 3.21 25.06 14.51
CA LEU A 478 3.51 24.88 13.08
C LEU A 478 4.28 23.58 12.83
N LEU A 479 5.28 23.28 13.66
CA LEU A 479 6.07 22.05 13.52
C LEU A 479 5.20 20.82 13.80
N ASP A 480 4.35 20.85 14.81
CA ASP A 480 3.44 19.75 15.14
C ASP A 480 2.46 19.47 14.00
N ILE A 481 1.85 20.51 13.43
CA ILE A 481 0.99 20.35 12.24
C ILE A 481 1.80 19.85 11.05
N ALA A 482 3.00 20.37 10.80
CA ALA A 482 3.80 19.96 9.66
C ALA A 482 4.22 18.48 9.74
N MET A 483 4.64 18.03 10.92
CA MET A 483 5.03 16.66 11.20
C MET A 483 3.81 15.74 11.22
N GLY A 484 2.77 16.11 11.97
CA GLY A 484 1.54 15.34 12.12
C GLY A 484 0.73 15.20 10.84
N ARG A 485 0.75 16.21 9.96
CA ARG A 485 0.21 16.09 8.59
C ARG A 485 0.84 14.94 7.81
N LYS A 486 2.11 14.63 8.05
CA LYS A 486 2.89 13.63 7.29
C LYS A 486 2.98 12.29 7.97
N LEU A 487 3.17 12.29 9.29
CA LEU A 487 3.44 11.09 10.09
C LEU A 487 2.32 10.77 11.08
N GLY A 488 1.39 11.69 11.31
CA GLY A 488 0.32 11.52 12.28
C GLY A 488 -0.82 10.66 11.75
N CYS A 489 -1.65 10.20 12.67
CA CYS A 489 -2.78 9.32 12.41
C CYS A 489 -4.10 10.09 12.57
N CYS A 490 -5.02 9.93 11.61
CA CYS A 490 -6.42 10.27 11.84
C CYS A 490 -7.05 9.16 12.68
N ILE A 491 -7.64 9.51 13.83
CA ILE A 491 -8.33 8.56 14.72
C ILE A 491 -9.84 8.81 14.76
N TYR A 492 -10.32 9.93 14.20
CA TYR A 492 -11.73 10.24 13.96
C TYR A 492 -11.85 11.35 12.90
N GLY A 493 -12.83 11.26 11.99
CA GLY A 493 -13.16 12.33 11.04
C GLY A 493 -12.30 12.38 9.76
N LEU A 494 -12.07 13.58 9.23
CA LEU A 494 -11.35 13.78 7.95
C LEU A 494 -9.90 13.29 8.01
N GLY A 495 -9.33 12.85 6.87
CA GLY A 495 -7.91 12.51 6.77
C GLY A 495 -6.99 13.70 7.10
N THR A 496 -5.77 13.41 7.58
CA THR A 496 -4.77 14.44 7.94
C THR A 496 -4.45 15.38 6.77
N THR A 497 -4.49 14.86 5.53
CA THR A 497 -4.25 15.65 4.31
C THR A 497 -5.35 16.68 4.01
N ASP A 498 -6.59 16.38 4.41
CA ASP A 498 -7.77 17.20 4.16
C ASP A 498 -8.07 18.17 5.32
N ALA A 499 -7.70 17.81 6.54
CA ALA A 499 -7.93 18.63 7.73
C ALA A 499 -6.92 19.76 7.89
N PHE A 500 -5.63 19.48 7.62
CA PHE A 500 -4.57 20.47 7.73
C PHE A 500 -4.17 20.99 6.34
N GLY A 501 -3.79 22.25 6.20
CA GLY A 501 -3.26 22.77 4.94
C GLY A 501 -1.82 22.28 4.69
N ALA A 502 -1.40 22.20 3.42
CA ALA A 502 0.01 21.96 3.10
C ALA A 502 0.87 23.17 3.51
N ILE A 503 1.84 22.96 4.40
CA ILE A 503 2.72 24.02 4.90
C ILE A 503 3.91 24.21 3.94
N PRO A 504 4.16 25.43 3.44
CA PRO A 504 5.33 25.74 2.64
C PRO A 504 6.65 25.38 3.34
N ASN A 505 7.57 24.73 2.62
CA ASN A 505 8.87 24.29 3.15
C ASN A 505 9.65 25.41 3.86
N ARG A 506 9.62 26.63 3.32
CA ARG A 506 10.27 27.79 3.94
C ARG A 506 9.76 28.08 5.35
N TRP A 507 8.46 27.94 5.60
CA TRP A 507 7.89 28.17 6.93
C TRP A 507 8.33 27.11 7.93
N ILE A 508 8.52 25.86 7.48
CA ILE A 508 9.04 24.78 8.31
C ILE A 508 10.49 25.04 8.68
N LEU A 509 11.32 25.45 7.71
CA LEU A 509 12.73 25.81 7.95
C LEU A 509 12.85 27.01 8.90
N ASP A 510 12.04 28.05 8.72
CA ASP A 510 12.01 29.20 9.63
C ASP A 510 11.59 28.76 11.05
N ALA A 511 10.58 27.89 11.19
CA ALA A 511 10.14 27.40 12.50
C ALA A 511 11.16 26.48 13.19
N MET A 512 11.93 25.70 12.43
CA MET A 512 13.06 24.92 12.97
C MET A 512 14.16 25.85 13.50
N ALA A 513 14.44 26.96 12.80
CA ALA A 513 15.38 27.97 13.31
C ALA A 513 14.85 28.65 14.59
N ASP A 514 13.56 28.98 14.64
CA ASP A 514 12.92 29.52 15.83
C ASP A 514 13.00 28.53 17.02
N SER A 515 12.81 27.23 16.76
CA SER A 515 12.91 26.16 17.76
C SER A 515 14.34 26.03 18.32
N LEU A 516 15.37 26.10 17.47
CA LEU A 516 16.77 26.10 17.93
C LEU A 516 17.08 27.34 18.78
N ALA A 517 16.62 28.53 18.36
CA ALA A 517 16.81 29.75 19.13
C ALA A 517 16.13 29.65 20.51
N TRP A 518 14.90 29.12 20.55
CA TRP A 518 14.19 28.89 21.81
C TRP A 518 14.93 27.92 22.72
N HIS A 519 15.41 26.78 22.21
CA HIS A 519 16.18 25.83 23.00
C HIS A 519 17.49 26.44 23.52
N GLN A 520 18.18 27.24 22.71
CA GLN A 520 19.40 27.94 23.14
C GLN A 520 19.15 28.87 24.35
N GLU A 521 17.99 29.51 24.40
CA GLU A 521 17.62 30.44 25.49
C GLU A 521 17.08 29.73 26.74
N ASN A 522 16.39 28.59 26.57
CA ASN A 522 15.58 28.00 27.65
C ASN A 522 16.12 26.66 28.19
N GLU A 523 16.73 25.83 27.35
CA GLU A 523 17.16 24.47 27.75
C GLU A 523 18.37 23.94 26.94
N LEU A 524 19.35 24.81 26.68
CA LEU A 524 20.48 24.51 25.79
C LEU A 524 21.15 23.16 26.09
N ASN A 525 21.36 22.85 27.36
CA ASN A 525 22.09 21.67 27.84
C ASN A 525 21.23 20.38 27.87
N SER A 526 19.98 20.40 27.41
CA SER A 526 19.09 19.24 27.51
C SER A 526 19.27 18.24 26.35
N THR A 527 18.91 16.97 26.59
CA THR A 527 18.84 15.95 25.54
C THR A 527 17.77 16.29 24.50
N ASN A 528 16.68 16.94 24.91
CA ASN A 528 15.63 17.43 24.01
C ASN A 528 16.17 18.46 23.01
N SER A 529 16.97 19.42 23.48
CA SER A 529 17.65 20.42 22.65
C SER A 529 18.47 19.75 21.53
N VAL A 530 19.27 18.73 21.86
CA VAL A 530 20.06 17.98 20.86
C VAL A 530 19.17 17.15 19.92
N PHE A 531 18.11 16.51 20.42
CA PHE A 531 17.24 15.71 19.57
C PHE A 531 16.41 16.53 18.59
N ASN A 532 15.88 17.68 19.00
CA ASN A 532 15.18 18.58 18.08
C ASN A 532 16.14 19.19 17.03
N ALA A 533 17.40 19.44 17.41
CA ALA A 533 18.44 19.80 16.45
C ALA A 533 18.71 18.68 15.43
N CYS A 534 18.82 17.42 15.87
CA CYS A 534 18.98 16.28 14.97
C CYS A 534 17.78 16.07 14.03
N ARG A 535 16.54 16.25 14.52
CA ARG A 535 15.33 16.21 13.68
C ARG A 535 15.35 17.30 12.61
N SER A 536 15.73 18.51 13.00
CA SER A 536 15.89 19.64 12.08
C SER A 536 16.95 19.34 11.02
N TRP A 537 18.12 18.81 11.43
CA TRP A 537 19.19 18.44 10.51
C TRP A 537 18.71 17.40 9.48
N ARG A 538 18.02 16.35 9.92
CA ARG A 538 17.47 15.34 9.00
C ARG A 538 16.52 15.97 7.99
N TYR A 539 15.57 16.76 8.45
CA TYR A 539 14.60 17.41 7.57
C TYR A 539 15.28 18.34 6.55
N ILE A 540 16.24 19.15 6.98
CA ILE A 540 17.04 20.02 6.10
C ILE A 540 17.76 19.20 5.02
N ALA A 541 18.27 18.01 5.37
CA ALA A 541 19.04 17.19 4.45
C ALA A 541 18.19 16.34 3.49
N THR A 542 17.01 15.85 3.93
CA THR A 542 16.23 14.86 3.17
C THR A 542 14.81 15.31 2.83
N GLY A 543 14.26 16.32 3.51
CA GLY A 543 12.86 16.70 3.44
C GLY A 543 11.92 15.82 4.27
N ASP A 544 12.46 14.85 5.03
CA ASP A 544 11.67 13.91 5.81
C ASP A 544 11.63 14.29 7.30
N PHE A 545 10.45 14.19 7.90
CA PHE A 545 10.28 14.26 9.34
C PHE A 545 10.66 12.94 10.03
N SER A 546 10.93 13.01 11.34
CA SER A 546 11.25 11.83 12.14
C SER A 546 10.92 11.99 13.61
N SER A 547 10.93 10.87 14.35
CA SER A 547 11.00 10.86 15.82
C SER A 547 12.32 11.47 16.33
N LYS A 548 12.38 11.79 17.62
CA LYS A 548 13.58 12.31 18.30
C LYS A 548 14.78 11.35 18.14
N LEU A 549 14.58 10.07 18.46
CA LEU A 549 15.64 9.07 18.36
C LEU A 549 16.03 8.77 16.93
N ASP A 550 15.10 8.70 15.98
CA ASP A 550 15.46 8.40 14.59
C ASP A 550 16.17 9.57 13.93
N GLY A 551 15.87 10.80 14.33
CA GLY A 551 16.66 11.98 13.98
C GLY A 551 18.09 11.85 14.48
N ALA A 552 18.28 11.49 15.75
CA ALA A 552 19.61 11.31 16.34
C ALA A 552 20.39 10.13 15.71
N ARG A 553 19.74 8.99 15.47
CA ARG A 553 20.32 7.82 14.79
C ARG A 553 20.75 8.15 13.38
N TRP A 554 19.91 8.88 12.64
CA TRP A 554 20.26 9.36 11.31
C TRP A 554 21.46 10.32 11.35
N ALA A 555 21.49 11.25 12.33
CA ALA A 555 22.59 12.18 12.50
C ALA A 555 23.92 11.45 12.78
N MET A 556 23.92 10.42 13.64
CA MET A 556 25.10 9.58 13.91
C MET A 556 25.65 8.83 12.70
N GLN A 557 24.88 8.67 11.62
CA GLN A 557 25.35 8.08 10.37
C GLN A 557 26.04 9.09 9.44
N GLN A 558 25.97 10.39 9.75
CA GLN A 558 26.58 11.44 8.94
C GLN A 558 28.07 11.58 9.25
N GLN A 559 28.87 11.88 8.22
CA GLN A 559 30.33 11.96 8.32
C GLN A 559 30.82 13.00 9.34
N ASP A 560 30.10 14.12 9.47
CA ASP A 560 30.47 15.25 10.34
C ASP A 560 29.70 15.25 11.66
N CYS A 561 29.12 14.12 12.11
CA CYS A 561 28.31 14.09 13.33
C CYS A 561 29.12 14.47 14.58
N PRO A 562 28.74 15.53 15.33
CA PRO A 562 29.40 15.87 16.58
C PRO A 562 29.17 14.81 17.66
N ALA A 563 30.18 14.57 18.51
CA ALA A 563 30.12 13.57 19.58
C ALA A 563 28.94 13.78 20.57
N ILE A 564 28.47 15.03 20.70
CA ILE A 564 27.34 15.41 21.55
C ILE A 564 26.06 14.65 21.23
N VAL A 565 25.85 14.25 19.97
CA VAL A 565 24.65 13.50 19.56
C VAL A 565 24.66 12.12 20.22
N LYS A 566 25.81 11.44 20.23
CA LYS A 566 25.96 10.15 20.89
C LYS A 566 25.80 10.28 22.41
N HIS A 567 26.40 11.31 23.01
CA HIS A 567 26.24 11.59 24.44
C HIS A 567 24.77 11.87 24.80
N ALA A 568 24.03 12.58 23.96
CA ALA A 568 22.60 12.83 24.18
C ALA A 568 21.76 11.54 24.16
N VAL A 569 22.09 10.60 23.26
CA VAL A 569 21.45 9.28 23.23
C VAL A 569 21.76 8.47 24.49
N GLU A 570 23.01 8.47 24.94
CA GLU A 570 23.45 7.80 26.17
C GLU A 570 22.83 8.45 27.43
N ALA A 571 22.66 9.77 27.43
CA ALA A 571 22.14 10.54 28.55
C ALA A 571 20.60 10.58 28.64
N ARG A 572 19.87 10.08 27.64
CA ARG A 572 18.42 10.25 27.47
C ARG A 572 17.59 10.00 28.74
N ASN A 573 17.91 8.93 29.47
CA ASN A 573 17.15 8.50 30.66
C ASN A 573 17.87 8.84 31.97
N THR A 574 18.93 9.64 31.93
CA THR A 574 19.78 9.93 33.08
C THR A 574 19.56 11.34 33.66
N GLY A 575 18.94 12.23 32.89
CA GLY A 575 18.80 13.65 33.25
C GLY A 575 20.12 14.43 33.29
N VAL A 576 21.23 13.85 32.82
CA VAL A 576 22.55 14.49 32.82
C VAL A 576 22.57 15.62 31.81
N GLU A 577 22.97 16.81 32.27
CA GLU A 577 23.18 17.97 31.40
C GLU A 577 24.35 17.75 30.42
N LEU A 578 24.14 18.17 29.18
CA LEU A 578 25.11 18.07 28.10
C LEU A 578 26.01 19.32 28.06
N PRO A 579 27.28 19.21 27.62
CA PRO A 579 28.16 20.38 27.50
C PRO A 579 27.64 21.43 26.50
N ALA A 580 27.22 22.60 26.99
CA ALA A 580 26.64 23.69 26.18
C ALA A 580 27.46 24.05 24.93
N PHE A 581 28.79 24.15 25.06
CA PHE A 581 29.67 24.47 23.93
C PHE A 581 29.54 23.47 22.77
N GLN A 582 29.43 22.17 23.07
CA GLN A 582 29.27 21.14 22.03
C GLN A 582 27.86 21.14 21.41
N VAL A 583 26.84 21.53 22.19
CA VAL A 583 25.47 21.70 21.65
C VAL A 583 25.43 22.90 20.69
N LEU A 584 26.10 24.00 21.03
CA LEU A 584 26.21 25.18 20.15
C LEU A 584 26.97 24.87 18.85
N GLU A 585 28.04 24.07 18.90
CA GLU A 585 28.73 23.61 17.67
C GLU A 585 27.80 22.84 16.73
N LEU A 586 26.90 22.00 17.28
CA LEU A 586 25.87 21.31 16.51
C LEU A 586 24.88 22.31 15.90
N TYR A 587 24.45 23.32 16.66
CA TYR A 587 23.52 24.34 16.19
C TYR A 587 24.11 25.16 15.04
N ASP A 588 25.36 25.62 15.19
CA ASP A 588 26.09 26.40 14.17
C ASP A 588 26.19 25.61 12.86
N MET A 589 26.49 24.30 12.95
CA MET A 589 26.51 23.42 11.80
C MET A 589 25.16 23.35 11.09
N ILE A 590 24.07 23.18 11.84
CA ILE A 590 22.73 23.08 11.29
C ILE A 590 22.31 24.40 10.64
N MET A 591 22.52 25.52 11.32
CA MET A 591 22.18 26.85 10.81
C MET A 591 22.96 27.21 9.54
N ALA A 592 24.23 26.83 9.43
CA ALA A 592 25.01 27.00 8.21
C ALA A 592 24.41 26.22 7.02
N LYS A 593 23.91 25.00 7.26
CA LYS A 593 23.22 24.18 6.25
C LYS A 593 21.87 24.80 5.86
N THR A 594 21.07 25.24 6.82
CA THR A 594 19.79 25.93 6.57
C THR A 594 19.98 27.15 5.67
N ASN A 595 20.94 28.02 5.99
CA ASN A 595 21.24 29.22 5.21
C ASN A 595 21.67 28.91 3.77
N THR A 596 22.38 27.79 3.56
CA THR A 596 22.80 27.35 2.24
C THR A 596 21.61 26.93 1.37
N ILE A 597 20.60 26.27 1.96
CA ILE A 597 19.39 25.83 1.24
C ILE A 597 18.47 27.01 0.97
N VAL A 598 18.17 27.82 1.99
CA VAL A 598 17.32 29.02 1.84
C VAL A 598 17.92 30.02 0.83
N GLY A 599 19.25 30.12 0.78
CA GLY A 599 19.95 30.95 -0.21
C GLY A 599 19.85 30.45 -1.66
N LYS A 600 19.63 29.15 -1.87
CA LYS A 600 19.40 28.57 -3.21
C LYS A 600 17.97 28.81 -3.69
N ASP A 601 16.97 28.73 -2.80
CA ASP A 601 15.55 28.96 -3.14
C ASP A 601 15.20 30.43 -3.44
N ARG A 602 16.11 31.37 -3.15
CA ARG A 602 15.97 32.80 -3.51
C ARG A 602 16.49 33.15 -4.91
N LYS A 603 17.14 32.22 -5.62
CA LYS A 603 17.63 32.39 -7.00
C LYS A 603 16.75 31.60 -7.95
#